data_AF-A0ABD5XZ00-F1
#
_entry.id   AF-A0ABD5XZ00-F1
#
_cell.length_a   1.000
_cell.length_b   1.000
_cell.length_c   1.000
_cell.angle_alpha   90.00
_cell.angle_beta   90.00
_cell.angle_gamma   90.00
#
_symmetry.space_group_name_H-M   'P 1'
#
loop_
_entity.id
_entity.type
_entity.pdbx_description
1 polymer ?
#
loop_
_entity_poly.entity_id
_entity_poly.type
_entity_poly.pdbx_seq_one_letter_code
_entity_poly.pdbx_strand_id
1 'polypeptide(L)'
;MTRDDTERDRINASTTDSTRTIELSAGGFTPDTEVITATGPTRVSELSAGDYVYTLDPVTRLARLKPVTGVQRVTYDGDLVAVETNRCNIHVHPDHRMVCRTIGQDELAIRTAETIDDYEHYKLANEWRTISGDRLAEVDITDLLDDYEMCVEADVHGHTFRRRLPDGCDPVRRNGTVGYCFDPETFKTHQDAIESLPADVSIHAGLNHHRRPYRFDGDDFVEFLGWFIAEGSTTWPDSSDTVQVQIAQQDETHRQVIADLRVS
;
A
#
# COMPACT_ATOMS: atom_id res chain seq x y z
N MET A 1 -32.46 -64.89 18.98
CA MET A 1 -32.89 -63.66 19.69
C MET A 1 -32.07 -63.67 20.95
N THR A 2 -31.03 -62.84 21.10
CA THR A 2 -31.08 -61.37 21.13
C THR A 2 -29.69 -60.84 20.78
N ARG A 3 -29.63 -59.72 20.05
CA ARG A 3 -28.42 -58.93 19.78
C ARG A 3 -27.94 -58.25 21.07
N ASP A 4 -26.63 -58.12 21.28
CA ASP A 4 -26.02 -56.80 21.50
C ASP A 4 -24.47 -56.86 21.54
N ASP A 5 -23.91 -55.97 20.72
CA ASP A 5 -22.65 -55.22 20.80
C ASP A 5 -21.58 -55.57 21.84
N THR A 6 -20.38 -55.86 21.34
CA THR A 6 -19.15 -55.23 21.86
C THR A 6 -18.05 -55.28 20.80
N GLU A 7 -17.99 -54.20 20.05
CA GLU A 7 -16.89 -53.78 19.20
C GLU A 7 -15.67 -53.45 20.09
N ARG A 8 -14.58 -54.22 19.96
CA ARG A 8 -13.26 -53.88 20.49
C ARG A 8 -12.17 -54.22 19.49
N ASP A 9 -11.42 -53.17 19.17
CA ASP A 9 -9.99 -53.15 18.80
C ASP A 9 -9.51 -54.11 17.74
N ARG A 10 -9.45 -53.62 16.49
CA ARG A 10 -8.27 -53.80 15.63
C ARG A 10 -7.97 -52.52 14.85
N ILE A 11 -7.10 -51.70 15.44
CA ILE A 11 -6.38 -50.63 14.78
C ILE A 11 -5.46 -51.28 13.73
N ASN A 12 -5.85 -51.23 12.45
CA ASN A 12 -4.91 -51.40 11.35
C ASN A 12 -4.49 -50.02 10.87
N ALA A 13 -3.40 -49.53 11.44
CA ALA A 13 -2.62 -48.44 10.89
C ALA A 13 -1.93 -48.94 9.61
N SER A 14 -2.59 -48.79 8.47
CA SER A 14 -1.93 -48.79 7.17
C SER A 14 -1.75 -47.35 6.74
N THR A 15 -0.73 -46.70 7.30
CA THR A 15 -0.18 -45.45 6.79
C THR A 15 0.47 -45.77 5.46
N THR A 16 -0.32 -45.68 4.39
CA THR A 16 0.21 -45.50 3.05
C THR A 16 0.08 -44.02 2.77
N ASP A 17 1.16 -43.30 3.08
CA ASP A 17 1.39 -41.93 2.61
C ASP A 17 1.52 -42.00 1.09
N SER A 18 0.37 -42.01 0.41
CA SER A 18 0.33 -41.84 -1.03
C SER A 18 0.71 -40.39 -1.28
N THR A 19 1.93 -40.16 -1.74
CA THR A 19 2.34 -38.92 -2.41
C THR A 19 1.29 -38.63 -3.47
N ARG A 20 0.31 -37.79 -3.13
CA ARG A 20 -0.65 -37.29 -4.11
C ARG A 20 0.17 -36.39 -5.00
N THR A 21 0.54 -36.90 -6.16
CA THR A 21 0.95 -36.08 -7.30
C THR A 21 -0.25 -35.18 -7.58
N ILE A 22 -0.25 -33.98 -7.00
CA ILE A 22 -1.24 -32.97 -7.33
C ILE A 22 -0.82 -32.50 -8.71
N GLU A 23 -1.53 -32.96 -9.74
CA GLU A 23 -1.51 -32.29 -11.03
C GLU A 23 -1.91 -30.85 -10.79
N LEU A 24 -0.95 -29.92 -10.92
CA LEU A 24 -1.24 -28.50 -10.94
C LEU A 24 -2.08 -28.25 -12.20
N SER A 25 -3.40 -28.31 -12.08
CA SER A 25 -4.33 -28.09 -13.20
C SER A 25 -4.20 -26.70 -13.86
N ALA A 26 -3.26 -25.86 -13.40
CA ALA A 26 -2.99 -24.52 -13.90
C ALA A 26 -1.51 -24.06 -13.75
N GLY A 27 -0.55 -24.97 -13.52
CA GLY A 27 0.85 -24.62 -13.26
C GLY A 27 1.12 -23.94 -11.90
N GLY A 28 2.21 -23.17 -11.79
CA GLY A 28 2.64 -22.54 -10.54
C GLY A 28 3.79 -21.54 -10.73
N PHE A 29 4.11 -20.80 -9.66
CA PHE A 29 5.23 -19.85 -9.59
C PHE A 29 6.38 -20.45 -8.79
N THR A 30 7.59 -19.92 -8.96
CA THR A 30 8.68 -20.16 -8.02
C THR A 30 8.37 -19.55 -6.64
N PRO A 31 8.91 -20.11 -5.55
CA PRO A 31 8.59 -19.66 -4.18
C PRO A 31 8.99 -18.20 -3.88
N ASP A 32 9.98 -17.68 -4.61
CA ASP A 32 10.50 -16.32 -4.49
C ASP A 32 9.74 -15.29 -5.33
N THR A 33 8.86 -15.72 -6.25
CA THR A 33 8.01 -14.80 -7.01
C THR A 33 7.15 -13.97 -6.05
N GLU A 34 7.13 -12.66 -6.25
CA GLU A 34 6.29 -11.74 -5.47
C GLU A 34 4.96 -11.47 -6.16
N VAL A 35 3.90 -11.45 -5.38
CA VAL A 35 2.58 -10.98 -5.81
C VAL A 35 2.18 -9.75 -5.02
N ILE A 36 1.37 -8.88 -5.63
CA ILE A 36 0.88 -7.67 -4.97
C ILE A 36 -0.30 -8.03 -4.07
N THR A 37 -0.14 -7.80 -2.77
CA THR A 37 -1.19 -7.98 -1.75
C THR A 37 -1.75 -6.63 -1.29
N ALA A 38 -2.76 -6.66 -0.44
CA ALA A 38 -3.28 -5.45 0.21
C ALA A 38 -2.23 -4.72 1.08
N THR A 39 -1.18 -5.41 1.53
CA THR A 39 -0.11 -4.88 2.39
C THR A 39 1.22 -4.68 1.65
N GLY A 40 1.22 -4.82 0.32
CA GLY A 40 2.41 -4.68 -0.52
C GLY A 40 2.86 -5.99 -1.18
N PRO A 41 4.03 -6.00 -1.85
CA PRO A 41 4.59 -7.21 -2.43
C PRO A 41 4.83 -8.29 -1.36
N THR A 42 4.48 -9.53 -1.67
CA THR A 42 4.69 -10.67 -0.78
C THR A 42 5.06 -11.89 -1.60
N ARG A 43 6.03 -12.66 -1.12
CA ARG A 43 6.47 -13.89 -1.81
C ARG A 43 5.36 -14.93 -1.81
N VAL A 44 5.20 -15.64 -2.92
CA VAL A 44 4.22 -16.73 -3.05
C VAL A 44 4.42 -17.81 -1.98
N SER A 45 5.67 -18.05 -1.55
CA SER A 45 5.98 -18.99 -0.47
C SER A 45 5.51 -18.56 0.92
N GLU A 46 5.24 -17.27 1.13
CA GLU A 46 4.81 -16.68 2.41
C GLU A 46 3.29 -16.51 2.49
N LEU A 47 2.58 -16.66 1.37
CA LEU A 47 1.12 -16.57 1.33
C LEU A 47 0.44 -17.69 2.13
N SER A 48 -0.69 -17.33 2.71
CA SER A 48 -1.58 -18.18 3.48
C SER A 48 -3.04 -17.97 3.05
N ALA A 49 -3.89 -18.95 3.36
CA ALA A 49 -5.32 -18.80 3.14
C ALA A 49 -5.87 -17.62 3.97
N GLY A 50 -6.64 -16.75 3.33
CA GLY A 50 -7.15 -15.51 3.92
C GLY A 50 -6.39 -14.24 3.52
N ASP A 51 -5.15 -14.35 3.04
CA ASP A 51 -4.41 -13.20 2.54
C ASP A 51 -5.13 -12.59 1.32
N TYR A 52 -5.14 -11.27 1.22
CA TYR A 52 -5.80 -10.57 0.12
C TYR A 52 -4.79 -10.21 -0.97
N VAL A 53 -5.00 -10.78 -2.17
CA VAL A 53 -4.16 -10.55 -3.35
C VAL A 53 -4.92 -9.78 -4.42
N TYR A 54 -4.22 -8.94 -5.17
CA TYR A 54 -4.81 -8.31 -6.35
C TYR A 54 -4.98 -9.34 -7.47
N THR A 55 -6.19 -9.37 -8.02
CA THR A 55 -6.56 -10.21 -9.15
C THR A 55 -7.07 -9.35 -10.30
N LEU A 56 -6.75 -9.74 -11.53
CA LEU A 56 -7.21 -9.06 -12.74
C LEU A 56 -8.29 -9.90 -13.43
N ASP A 57 -9.44 -9.29 -13.71
CA ASP A 57 -10.41 -9.84 -14.66
C ASP A 57 -9.92 -9.56 -16.09
N PRO A 58 -9.59 -10.59 -16.89
CA PRO A 58 -9.00 -10.39 -18.22
C PRO A 58 -9.97 -9.78 -19.25
N VAL A 59 -11.28 -9.85 -19.00
CA VAL A 59 -12.32 -9.30 -19.90
C VAL A 59 -12.59 -7.85 -19.56
N THR A 60 -12.91 -7.57 -18.29
CA THR A 60 -13.25 -6.20 -17.85
C THR A 60 -12.02 -5.33 -17.58
N ARG A 61 -10.85 -5.97 -17.48
CA ARG A 61 -9.59 -5.39 -17.02
C ARG A 61 -9.67 -4.78 -15.63
N LEU A 62 -10.64 -5.19 -14.81
CA LEU A 62 -10.80 -4.68 -13.45
C LEU A 62 -9.88 -5.42 -12.48
N ALA A 63 -9.05 -4.67 -11.78
CA ALA A 63 -8.27 -5.18 -10.65
C ALA A 63 -9.12 -5.18 -9.37
N ARG A 64 -9.14 -6.30 -8.64
CA ARG A 64 -9.86 -6.45 -7.37
C ARG A 64 -9.07 -7.28 -6.38
N LEU A 65 -9.14 -6.92 -5.11
CA LEU A 65 -8.66 -7.75 -4.02
C LEU A 65 -9.57 -8.98 -3.84
N LYS A 66 -8.97 -10.16 -3.73
CA LYS A 66 -9.66 -11.40 -3.40
C LYS A 66 -8.85 -12.19 -2.37
N PRO A 67 -9.52 -12.89 -1.43
CA PRO A 67 -8.83 -13.72 -0.47
C PRO A 67 -8.26 -14.97 -1.16
N VAL A 68 -7.04 -15.36 -0.78
CA VAL A 68 -6.45 -16.65 -1.13
C VAL A 68 -7.27 -17.74 -0.44
N THR A 69 -7.80 -18.67 -1.22
CA THR A 69 -8.62 -19.78 -0.69
C THR A 69 -7.80 -20.97 -0.22
N GLY A 70 -6.57 -21.09 -0.69
CA GLY A 70 -5.64 -22.14 -0.30
C GLY A 70 -4.32 -22.00 -1.05
N VAL A 71 -3.25 -22.54 -0.48
CA VAL A 71 -1.90 -22.56 -1.06
C VAL A 71 -1.47 -24.00 -1.25
N GLN A 72 -1.06 -24.33 -2.47
CA GLN A 72 -0.54 -25.65 -2.81
C GLN A 72 0.95 -25.53 -3.11
N ARG A 73 1.74 -26.45 -2.56
CA ARG A 73 3.18 -26.54 -2.82
C ARG A 73 3.44 -27.87 -3.50
N VAL A 74 4.17 -27.83 -4.61
CA VAL A 74 4.47 -28.99 -5.44
C VAL A 74 5.95 -28.94 -5.78
N THR A 75 6.63 -30.08 -5.68
CA THR A 75 7.99 -30.25 -6.18
C THR A 75 7.95 -30.51 -7.67
N TYR A 76 8.77 -29.80 -8.43
CA TYR A 76 8.88 -29.95 -9.88
C TYR A 76 10.36 -30.00 -10.24
N ASP A 77 10.77 -31.11 -10.85
CA ASP A 77 12.17 -31.40 -11.20
C ASP A 77 12.49 -31.11 -12.67
N GLY A 78 11.53 -30.57 -13.43
CA GLY A 78 11.70 -30.21 -14.83
C GLY A 78 12.15 -28.75 -15.02
N ASP A 79 12.28 -28.35 -16.28
CA ASP A 79 12.64 -26.98 -16.62
C ASP A 79 11.44 -26.03 -16.49
N LEU A 80 11.70 -24.86 -15.92
CA LEU A 80 10.74 -23.77 -15.83
C LEU A 80 10.83 -22.87 -17.06
N VAL A 81 9.73 -22.22 -17.39
CA VAL A 81 9.69 -21.20 -18.44
C VAL A 81 10.06 -19.85 -17.83
N ALA A 82 11.14 -19.25 -18.33
CA ALA A 82 11.54 -17.89 -17.98
C ALA A 82 10.79 -16.88 -18.85
N VAL A 83 10.04 -15.97 -18.24
CA VAL A 83 9.36 -14.86 -18.91
C VAL A 83 10.06 -13.57 -18.52
N GLU A 84 11.03 -13.19 -19.34
CA GLU A 84 11.89 -12.02 -19.12
C GLU A 84 11.54 -10.90 -20.09
N THR A 85 11.12 -9.77 -19.54
CA THR A 85 10.85 -8.54 -20.29
C THR A 85 11.43 -7.35 -19.55
N ASN A 86 11.40 -6.16 -20.16
CA ASN A 86 11.75 -4.92 -19.47
C ASN A 86 10.77 -4.55 -18.32
N ARG A 87 9.65 -5.26 -18.17
CA ARG A 87 8.62 -5.01 -17.14
C ARG A 87 8.42 -6.15 -16.15
N CYS A 88 8.97 -7.34 -16.41
CA CYS A 88 8.83 -8.49 -15.51
C CYS A 88 9.99 -9.46 -15.71
N ASN A 89 10.35 -10.14 -14.63
CA ASN A 89 11.20 -11.33 -14.67
C ASN A 89 10.55 -12.35 -13.75
N ILE A 90 9.92 -13.38 -14.34
CA ILE A 90 9.26 -14.44 -13.60
C ILE A 90 9.64 -15.80 -14.18
N HIS A 91 9.76 -16.79 -13.30
CA HIS A 91 9.93 -18.18 -13.68
C HIS A 91 8.68 -18.95 -13.29
N VAL A 92 8.09 -19.65 -14.25
CA VAL A 92 6.80 -20.32 -14.07
C VAL A 92 6.84 -21.74 -14.61
N HIS A 93 5.95 -22.57 -14.08
CA HIS A 93 5.73 -23.91 -14.61
C HIS A 93 5.30 -23.85 -16.10
N PRO A 94 5.67 -24.81 -16.96
CA PRO A 94 5.22 -24.86 -18.37
C PRO A 94 3.70 -24.69 -18.56
N ASP A 95 2.89 -25.38 -17.76
CA ASP A 95 1.42 -25.26 -17.77
C ASP A 95 0.86 -23.97 -17.13
N HIS A 96 1.72 -23.05 -16.66
CA HIS A 96 1.26 -21.82 -16.04
C HIS A 96 0.48 -20.97 -17.05
N ARG A 97 -0.75 -20.59 -16.69
CA ARG A 97 -1.65 -19.86 -17.59
C ARG A 97 -1.37 -18.37 -17.55
N MET A 98 -0.77 -17.87 -18.61
CA MET A 98 -0.40 -16.48 -18.82
C MET A 98 -1.51 -15.74 -19.58
N VAL A 99 -1.83 -14.53 -19.12
CA VAL A 99 -2.77 -13.63 -19.80
C VAL A 99 -1.96 -12.65 -20.67
N CYS A 100 -1.97 -12.88 -21.98
CA CYS A 100 -1.15 -12.12 -22.92
C CYS A 100 -1.85 -11.92 -24.28
N ARG A 101 -1.28 -11.05 -25.12
CA ARG A 101 -1.70 -10.84 -26.51
C ARG A 101 -0.50 -10.63 -27.41
N THR A 102 -0.56 -11.09 -28.66
CA THR A 102 0.46 -10.75 -29.66
C THR A 102 0.26 -9.30 -30.12
N ILE A 103 1.33 -8.60 -30.51
CA ILE A 103 1.22 -7.25 -31.09
C ILE A 103 0.27 -7.28 -32.30
N GLY A 104 -0.71 -6.37 -32.30
CA GLY A 104 -1.74 -6.27 -33.35
C GLY A 104 -3.07 -6.94 -33.00
N GLN A 105 -3.15 -7.65 -31.87
CA GLN A 105 -4.41 -8.13 -31.30
C GLN A 105 -4.88 -7.20 -30.18
N ASP A 106 -6.19 -6.92 -30.14
CA ASP A 106 -6.78 -6.07 -29.10
C ASP A 106 -7.14 -6.86 -27.83
N GLU A 107 -7.56 -8.12 -27.99
CA GLU A 107 -8.05 -8.97 -26.92
C GLU A 107 -6.92 -9.73 -26.21
N LEU A 108 -7.06 -9.91 -24.89
CA LEU A 108 -6.19 -10.75 -24.09
C LEU A 108 -6.63 -12.21 -24.24
N ALA A 109 -5.66 -13.09 -24.47
CA ALA A 109 -5.84 -14.54 -24.51
C ALA A 109 -5.13 -15.20 -23.32
N ILE A 110 -5.63 -16.36 -22.91
CA ILE A 110 -4.97 -17.22 -21.94
C ILE A 110 -4.17 -18.27 -22.71
N ARG A 111 -2.87 -18.34 -22.46
CA ARG A 111 -1.95 -19.32 -23.05
C ARG A 111 -1.13 -19.99 -21.95
N THR A 112 -0.71 -21.24 -22.12
CA THR A 112 0.28 -21.83 -21.21
C THR A 112 1.66 -21.23 -21.50
N ALA A 113 2.50 -21.12 -20.48
CA ALA A 113 3.82 -20.50 -20.61
C ALA A 113 4.67 -21.18 -21.69
N GLU A 114 4.60 -22.51 -21.80
CA GLU A 114 5.32 -23.27 -22.84
C GLU A 114 4.91 -22.95 -24.28
N THR A 115 3.70 -22.43 -24.50
CA THR A 115 3.19 -22.09 -25.84
C THR A 115 3.50 -20.66 -26.26
N ILE A 116 4.16 -19.89 -25.40
CA ILE A 116 4.59 -18.53 -25.70
C ILE A 116 5.91 -18.62 -26.48
N ASP A 117 5.82 -18.38 -27.78
CA ASP A 117 6.95 -18.39 -28.70
C ASP A 117 7.95 -17.25 -28.40
N ASP A 118 9.25 -17.53 -28.35
CA ASP A 118 10.28 -16.55 -28.03
C ASP A 118 10.53 -15.54 -29.18
N TYR A 119 10.10 -15.86 -30.40
CA TYR A 119 10.22 -14.99 -31.57
C TYR A 119 9.01 -14.05 -31.77
N GLU A 120 7.91 -14.26 -31.06
CA GLU A 120 6.74 -13.39 -31.12
C GLU A 120 6.81 -12.25 -30.10
N HIS A 121 6.30 -11.08 -30.49
CA HIS A 121 6.18 -9.96 -29.56
C HIS A 121 4.86 -10.03 -28.80
N TYR A 122 4.94 -10.34 -27.51
CA TYR A 122 3.79 -10.37 -26.61
C TYR A 122 3.67 -9.12 -25.75
N LYS A 123 2.43 -8.76 -25.42
CA LYS A 123 2.08 -7.82 -24.37
C LYS A 123 1.35 -8.58 -23.26
N LEU A 124 1.89 -8.50 -22.05
CA LEU A 124 1.20 -8.97 -20.84
C LEU A 124 0.03 -8.04 -20.48
N ALA A 125 -0.88 -8.54 -19.63
CA ALA A 125 -2.03 -7.81 -19.12
C ALA A 125 -1.63 -6.71 -18.12
N ASN A 126 -0.96 -5.66 -18.60
CA ASN A 126 -0.45 -4.55 -17.81
C ASN A 126 -1.36 -3.32 -17.83
N GLU A 127 -2.51 -3.42 -18.49
CA GLU A 127 -3.54 -2.38 -18.51
C GLU A 127 -4.67 -2.83 -17.59
N TRP A 128 -4.80 -2.19 -16.43
CA TRP A 128 -5.89 -2.45 -15.49
C TRP A 128 -6.69 -1.18 -15.21
N ARG A 129 -7.93 -1.39 -14.82
CA ARG A 129 -8.85 -0.40 -14.29
C ARG A 129 -9.05 -0.72 -12.81
N THR A 130 -8.97 0.28 -11.95
CA THR A 130 -9.42 0.16 -10.57
C THR A 130 -10.90 0.51 -10.50
N ILE A 131 -11.62 -0.09 -9.55
CA ILE A 131 -12.93 0.44 -9.17
C ILE A 131 -12.67 1.79 -8.51
N SER A 132 -13.39 2.83 -8.90
CA SER A 132 -13.34 4.11 -8.17
C SER A 132 -13.60 3.84 -6.69
N GLY A 133 -12.58 4.05 -5.86
CA GLY A 133 -12.73 4.04 -4.42
C GLY A 133 -13.48 5.28 -3.95
N ASP A 134 -13.77 5.35 -2.65
CA ASP A 134 -14.19 6.59 -2.04
C ASP A 134 -13.07 7.63 -2.18
N ARG A 135 -13.43 8.85 -2.57
CA ARG A 135 -12.45 9.95 -2.69
C ARG A 135 -11.89 10.25 -1.31
N LEU A 136 -10.56 10.27 -1.20
CA LEU A 136 -9.89 10.82 -0.03
C LEU A 136 -10.08 12.34 -0.08
N ALA A 137 -10.90 12.88 0.82
CA ALA A 137 -11.22 14.30 0.79
C ALA A 137 -10.09 15.15 1.39
N GLU A 138 -9.54 14.71 2.50
CA GLU A 138 -8.49 15.42 3.23
C GLU A 138 -7.57 14.41 3.90
N VAL A 139 -6.29 14.77 4.04
CA VAL A 139 -5.28 14.02 4.77
C VAL A 139 -4.80 14.85 5.95
N ASP A 140 -5.03 14.36 7.15
CA ASP A 140 -4.46 14.91 8.38
C ASP A 140 -3.21 14.10 8.75
N ILE A 141 -2.02 14.69 8.58
CA ILE A 141 -0.76 13.98 8.86
C ILE A 141 -0.55 13.70 10.36
N THR A 142 -1.31 14.36 11.24
CA THR A 142 -1.24 14.08 12.68
C THR A 142 -1.85 12.73 13.05
N ASP A 143 -2.59 12.08 12.14
CA ASP A 143 -3.03 10.69 12.30
C ASP A 143 -1.88 9.68 12.08
N LEU A 144 -0.75 10.14 11.53
CA LEU A 144 0.41 9.31 11.17
C LEU A 144 1.64 9.61 12.01
N LEU A 145 1.58 10.61 12.90
CA LEU A 145 2.71 11.13 13.65
C LEU A 145 2.37 11.11 15.14
N ASP A 146 3.34 10.69 15.96
CA ASP A 146 3.20 10.68 17.42
C ASP A 146 4.14 11.69 18.09
N ASP A 147 5.09 12.27 17.34
CA ASP A 147 6.11 13.19 17.86
C ASP A 147 6.00 14.56 17.18
N TYR A 148 5.07 15.37 17.69
CA TYR A 148 4.86 16.75 17.24
C TYR A 148 4.28 17.63 18.34
N GLU A 149 4.39 18.94 18.17
CA GLU A 149 3.62 19.93 18.91
C GLU A 149 2.65 20.64 17.97
N MET A 150 1.40 20.81 18.41
CA MET A 150 0.44 21.62 17.69
C MET A 150 0.50 23.08 18.13
N CYS A 151 0.94 23.96 17.23
CA CYS A 151 1.11 25.38 17.51
C CYS A 151 -0.07 26.18 16.99
N VAL A 152 -0.66 26.97 17.88
CA VAL A 152 -1.81 27.83 17.62
C VAL A 152 -1.42 29.29 17.83
N GLU A 153 -1.39 30.04 16.75
CA GLU A 153 -1.16 31.48 16.75
C GLU A 153 -2.51 32.19 16.73
N ALA A 154 -2.89 32.70 17.91
CA ALA A 154 -4.20 33.32 18.10
C ALA A 154 -4.18 34.79 17.68
N ASP A 155 -5.17 35.20 16.88
CA ASP A 155 -5.41 36.60 16.51
C ASP A 155 -5.90 37.48 17.68
N VAL A 156 -6.19 36.85 18.83
CA VAL A 156 -6.69 37.51 20.03
C VAL A 156 -5.66 37.47 21.15
N HIS A 157 -5.77 38.41 22.09
CA HIS A 157 -4.94 38.40 23.29
C HIS A 157 -4.96 37.02 23.97
N GLY A 158 -3.78 36.51 24.35
CA GLY A 158 -3.65 35.14 24.84
C GLY A 158 -4.56 34.80 26.03
N HIS A 159 -4.89 35.74 26.91
CA HIS A 159 -5.84 35.49 28.00
C HIS A 159 -7.27 35.24 27.52
N THR A 160 -7.69 35.91 26.45
CA THR A 160 -8.99 35.69 25.81
C THR A 160 -9.00 34.34 25.09
N PHE A 161 -7.91 33.99 24.41
CA PHE A 161 -7.75 32.67 23.79
C PHE A 161 -7.85 31.56 24.84
N ARG A 162 -7.09 31.65 25.94
CA ARG A 162 -7.10 30.62 27.00
C ARG A 162 -8.49 30.40 27.60
N ARG A 163 -9.30 31.45 27.75
CA ARG A 163 -10.68 31.36 28.27
C ARG A 163 -11.66 30.67 27.31
N ARG A 164 -11.33 30.60 26.01
CA ARG A 164 -12.16 29.93 25.01
C ARG A 164 -11.79 28.45 24.83
N LEU A 165 -10.63 28.04 25.33
CA LEU A 165 -10.24 26.63 25.32
C LEU A 165 -11.15 25.83 26.26
N PRO A 166 -11.53 24.59 25.88
CA PRO A 166 -12.24 23.68 26.76
C PRO A 166 -11.47 23.38 28.06
N ASP A 167 -12.20 22.94 29.08
CA ASP A 167 -11.59 22.36 30.28
C ASP A 167 -10.77 21.12 29.91
N GLY A 168 -9.57 20.99 30.48
CA GLY A 168 -8.62 19.90 30.15
C GLY A 168 -7.74 20.17 28.92
N CYS A 169 -8.02 21.21 28.14
CA CYS A 169 -7.19 21.61 27.00
C CYS A 169 -6.02 22.49 27.49
N ASP A 170 -5.04 21.88 28.15
CA ASP A 170 -3.87 22.56 28.71
C ASP A 170 -2.70 22.61 27.73
N PRO A 171 -2.15 23.80 27.42
CA PRO A 171 -1.00 23.92 26.53
C PRO A 171 0.30 23.51 27.25
N VAL A 172 1.17 22.77 26.55
CA VAL A 172 2.51 22.40 27.05
C VAL A 172 3.50 23.57 27.00
N ARG A 173 3.25 24.54 26.11
CA ARG A 173 4.11 25.73 25.97
C ARG A 173 3.29 26.96 25.59
N ARG A 174 3.74 28.13 26.07
CA ARG A 174 3.19 29.44 25.72
C ARG A 174 4.32 30.44 25.49
N ASN A 175 4.35 31.11 24.35
CA ASN A 175 5.25 32.23 24.08
C ASN A 175 4.55 33.30 23.24
N GLY A 176 4.87 34.59 23.44
CA GLY A 176 4.29 35.71 22.68
C GLY A 176 4.52 35.66 21.17
N THR A 177 5.56 34.95 20.71
CA THR A 177 5.86 34.75 19.27
C THR A 177 5.33 33.43 18.72
N VAL A 178 5.01 32.46 19.59
CA VAL A 178 4.59 31.11 19.19
C VAL A 178 3.11 30.83 19.42
N GLY A 179 2.47 31.66 20.26
CA GLY A 179 1.12 31.43 20.73
C GLY A 179 1.10 30.29 21.76
N TYR A 180 0.24 29.31 21.53
CA TYR A 180 0.03 28.15 22.40
C TYR A 180 0.45 26.87 21.69
N CYS A 181 1.19 26.00 22.37
CA CYS A 181 1.53 24.68 21.85
C CYS A 181 0.84 23.59 22.67
N PHE A 182 0.33 22.55 22.00
CA PHE A 182 -0.30 21.39 22.61
C PHE A 182 0.47 20.13 22.22
N ASP A 183 0.57 19.17 23.12
CA ASP A 183 1.03 17.82 22.77
C ASP A 183 0.01 17.10 21.87
N PRO A 184 0.40 15.99 21.22
CA PRO A 184 -0.46 15.25 20.30
C PRO A 184 -1.78 14.79 20.93
N GLU A 185 -1.73 14.24 22.14
CA GLU A 185 -2.90 13.70 22.84
C GLU A 185 -3.93 14.79 23.14
N THR A 186 -3.47 15.92 23.69
CA THR A 186 -4.31 17.08 24.01
C THR A 186 -4.91 17.69 22.74
N PHE A 187 -4.11 17.83 21.68
CA PHE A 187 -4.62 18.33 20.40
C PHE A 187 -5.69 17.41 19.82
N LYS A 188 -5.42 16.11 19.69
CA LYS A 188 -6.39 15.15 19.13
C LYS A 188 -7.67 15.06 19.94
N THR A 189 -7.57 15.13 21.26
CA THR A 189 -8.75 15.12 22.15
C THR A 189 -9.64 16.36 21.96
N HIS A 190 -9.04 17.50 21.62
CA HIS A 190 -9.73 18.79 21.52
C HIS A 190 -9.66 19.42 20.12
N GLN A 191 -9.43 18.61 19.08
CA GLN A 191 -9.07 19.07 17.73
C GLN A 191 -10.13 20.02 17.16
N ASP A 192 -11.38 19.58 17.09
CA ASP A 192 -12.50 20.38 16.60
C ASP A 192 -12.65 21.71 17.34
N ALA A 193 -12.41 21.72 18.66
CA ALA A 193 -12.55 22.89 19.50
C ALA A 193 -11.42 23.90 19.27
N ILE A 194 -10.19 23.41 19.06
CA ILE A 194 -9.03 24.24 18.74
C ILE A 194 -9.18 24.84 17.34
N GLU A 195 -9.57 24.04 16.35
CA GLU A 195 -9.75 24.46 14.95
C GLU A 195 -10.90 25.43 14.74
N SER A 196 -11.94 25.36 15.58
CA SER A 196 -13.06 26.30 15.53
C SER A 196 -12.72 27.72 16.01
N LEU A 197 -11.54 27.93 16.59
CA LEU A 197 -11.10 29.23 17.06
C LEU A 197 -10.49 30.04 15.90
N PRO A 198 -10.64 31.38 15.89
CA PRO A 198 -9.97 32.24 14.92
C PRO A 198 -8.47 32.30 15.24
N ALA A 199 -7.72 31.33 14.74
CA ALA A 199 -6.30 31.17 14.96
C ALA A 199 -5.65 30.39 13.82
N ASP A 200 -4.38 30.64 13.57
CA ASP A 200 -3.58 29.84 12.66
C ASP A 200 -3.03 28.62 13.39
N VAL A 201 -3.30 27.44 12.84
CA VAL A 201 -3.07 26.15 13.48
C VAL A 201 -2.06 25.37 12.62
N SER A 202 -0.89 25.06 13.18
CA SER A 202 0.23 24.46 12.44
C SER A 202 1.00 23.41 13.25
N ILE A 203 1.58 22.42 12.57
CA ILE A 203 2.40 21.39 13.21
C ILE A 203 3.86 21.85 13.35
N HIS A 204 4.52 21.38 14.41
CA HIS A 204 5.90 21.72 14.72
C HIS A 204 6.66 20.54 15.33
N ALA A 205 7.78 20.15 14.70
CA ALA A 205 8.61 19.01 15.14
C ALA A 205 9.71 19.38 16.17
N GLY A 206 9.54 20.47 16.94
CA GLY A 206 10.49 20.87 17.99
C GLY A 206 11.43 22.04 17.63
N LEU A 207 12.32 22.40 18.57
CA LEU A 207 13.13 23.63 18.51
C LEU A 207 13.94 23.75 17.20
N ASN A 208 13.90 24.91 16.56
CA ASN A 208 14.53 25.24 15.26
C ASN A 208 13.88 24.61 14.01
N HIS A 209 12.76 23.90 14.13
CA HIS A 209 11.97 23.49 12.97
C HIS A 209 10.98 24.58 12.55
N HIS A 210 10.76 24.72 11.24
CA HIS A 210 9.70 25.59 10.74
C HIS A 210 8.33 24.98 11.03
N ARG A 211 7.34 25.82 11.33
CA ARG A 211 5.94 25.38 11.37
C ARG A 211 5.45 25.05 9.97
N ARG A 212 4.58 24.06 9.87
CA ARG A 212 4.04 23.57 8.59
C ARG A 212 2.52 23.37 8.67
N PRO A 213 1.83 23.40 7.52
CA PRO A 213 0.49 22.82 7.41
C PRO A 213 0.53 21.34 7.80
N TYR A 214 -0.61 20.83 8.26
CA TYR A 214 -0.78 19.45 8.69
C TYR A 214 -2.00 18.78 8.05
N ARG A 215 -2.86 19.57 7.39
CA ARG A 215 -3.96 19.09 6.57
C ARG A 215 -3.69 19.42 5.11
N PHE A 216 -4.04 18.50 4.23
CA PHE A 216 -3.84 18.60 2.80
C PHE A 216 -5.09 18.08 2.07
N ASP A 217 -5.47 18.68 0.95
CA ASP A 217 -6.50 18.11 0.07
C ASP A 217 -6.06 16.71 -0.39
N GLY A 218 -6.99 15.77 -0.35
CA GLY A 218 -6.65 14.37 -0.62
C GLY A 218 -6.29 14.11 -2.09
N ASP A 219 -6.81 14.87 -3.05
CA ASP A 219 -6.40 14.74 -4.45
C ASP A 219 -4.97 15.27 -4.64
N ASP A 220 -4.66 16.44 -4.06
CA ASP A 220 -3.30 17.03 -4.08
C ASP A 220 -2.28 16.07 -3.44
N PHE A 221 -2.65 15.45 -2.31
CA PHE A 221 -1.80 14.49 -1.61
C PHE A 221 -1.57 13.21 -2.43
N VAL A 222 -2.63 12.65 -3.03
CA VAL A 222 -2.52 11.46 -3.89
C VAL A 222 -1.71 11.76 -5.15
N GLU A 223 -1.89 12.95 -5.74
CA GLU A 223 -1.07 13.40 -6.87
C GLU A 223 0.40 13.46 -6.47
N PHE A 224 0.73 14.10 -5.34
CA PHE A 224 2.10 14.15 -4.82
C PHE A 224 2.70 12.74 -4.62
N LEU A 225 1.95 11.80 -4.04
CA LEU A 225 2.40 10.42 -3.90
C LEU A 225 2.66 9.76 -5.24
N GLY A 226 1.80 9.97 -6.24
CA GLY A 226 1.99 9.48 -7.60
C GLY A 226 3.32 9.95 -8.20
N TRP A 227 3.61 11.25 -8.10
CA TRP A 227 4.89 11.82 -8.53
C TRP A 227 6.08 11.25 -7.76
N PHE A 228 5.97 11.15 -6.44
CA PHE A 228 7.05 10.63 -5.60
C PHE A 228 7.35 9.15 -5.88
N ILE A 229 6.33 8.32 -6.11
CA ILE A 229 6.52 6.89 -6.46
C ILE A 229 7.19 6.75 -7.83
N ALA A 230 6.84 7.60 -8.80
CA ALA A 230 7.36 7.51 -10.16
C ALA A 230 8.79 8.08 -10.31
N GLU A 231 9.08 9.21 -9.68
CA GLU A 231 10.28 10.02 -9.93
C GLU A 231 10.98 10.49 -8.64
N GLY A 232 10.45 10.11 -7.49
CA GLY A 232 10.94 10.54 -6.19
C GLY A 232 12.14 9.74 -5.70
N SER A 233 12.93 10.38 -4.86
CA SER A 233 13.97 9.74 -4.08
C SER A 233 14.06 10.38 -2.70
N THR A 234 14.58 9.62 -1.73
CA THR A 234 14.86 10.09 -0.38
C THR A 234 16.35 9.98 -0.10
N THR A 235 16.89 10.99 0.57
CA THR A 235 18.26 10.99 1.07
C THR A 235 18.23 11.37 2.54
N TRP A 236 18.99 10.63 3.35
CA TRP A 236 19.20 10.92 4.78
C TRP A 236 20.59 11.54 4.93
N PRO A 237 20.72 12.86 5.03
CA PRO A 237 22.03 13.49 5.19
C PRO A 237 22.54 13.25 6.61
N ASP A 238 23.81 12.89 6.78
CA ASP A 238 24.44 12.76 8.10
C ASP A 238 24.44 14.07 8.92
N SER A 239 24.15 15.20 8.25
CA SER A 239 24.12 16.54 8.83
C SER A 239 22.72 17.00 9.28
N SER A 240 21.68 16.18 9.12
CA SER A 240 20.30 16.57 9.43
C SER A 240 19.46 15.38 9.88
N ASP A 241 18.69 15.59 10.94
CA ASP A 241 17.66 14.63 11.40
C ASP A 241 16.38 14.69 10.54
N THR A 242 16.45 15.18 9.30
CA THR A 242 15.31 15.31 8.39
C THR A 242 15.64 14.68 7.06
N VAL A 243 14.72 13.82 6.59
CA VAL A 243 14.80 13.24 5.24
C VAL A 243 14.66 14.32 4.18
N GLN A 244 15.56 14.32 3.21
CA GLN A 244 15.43 15.14 2.02
C GLN A 244 14.66 14.36 0.96
N VAL A 245 13.48 14.87 0.61
CA VAL A 245 12.65 14.36 -0.49
C VAL A 245 12.99 15.15 -1.74
N GLN A 246 13.38 14.46 -2.80
CA GLN A 246 13.60 15.04 -4.12
C GLN A 246 12.66 14.37 -5.13
N ILE A 247 12.11 15.14 -6.05
CA ILE A 247 11.37 14.63 -7.21
C ILE A 247 12.15 15.10 -8.44
N ALA A 248 12.71 14.16 -9.20
CA ALA A 248 13.60 14.46 -10.31
C ALA A 248 12.80 14.70 -11.59
N GLN A 249 12.55 15.97 -11.94
CA GLN A 249 11.85 16.32 -13.18
C GLN A 249 12.81 16.44 -14.36
N GLN A 250 12.64 15.61 -15.39
CA GLN A 250 13.34 15.77 -16.67
C GLN A 250 12.64 16.73 -17.64
N ASP A 251 11.34 17.01 -17.45
CA ASP A 251 10.54 17.89 -18.31
C ASP A 251 10.11 19.16 -17.56
N GLU A 252 10.44 20.33 -18.12
CA GLU A 252 10.18 21.66 -17.53
C GLU A 252 8.67 21.94 -17.36
N THR A 253 7.81 21.26 -18.13
CA THR A 253 6.38 21.58 -18.29
C THR A 253 5.54 21.36 -17.02
N HIS A 254 5.96 20.47 -16.11
CA HIS A 254 5.21 20.12 -14.89
C HIS A 254 5.79 20.75 -13.61
N ARG A 255 6.85 21.55 -13.71
CA ARG A 255 7.50 22.15 -12.53
C ARG A 255 6.60 23.12 -11.77
N GLN A 256 5.80 23.90 -12.50
CA GLN A 256 4.93 24.91 -11.90
C GLN A 256 3.78 24.27 -11.12
N VAL A 257 3.18 23.20 -11.64
CA VAL A 257 2.07 22.49 -10.99
C VAL A 257 2.50 21.91 -9.64
N ILE A 258 3.68 21.28 -9.57
CA ILE A 258 4.19 20.73 -8.29
C ILE A 258 4.59 21.84 -7.30
N ALA A 259 5.10 22.98 -7.78
CA ALA A 259 5.38 24.12 -6.92
C ALA A 259 4.10 24.69 -6.30
N ASP A 260 3.01 24.71 -7.06
CA ASP A 260 1.72 25.26 -6.62
C ASP A 260 1.00 24.30 -5.64
N LEU A 261 1.23 22.98 -5.74
CA LEU A 261 0.78 21.97 -4.73
C LEU A 261 1.40 22.16 -3.33
N ARG A 262 2.46 22.97 -3.18
CA ARG A 262 3.06 23.28 -1.88
C ARG A 262 2.40 24.45 -1.15
N VAL A 263 1.46 25.15 -1.80
CA VAL A 263 0.93 26.46 -1.35
C VAL A 263 -0.60 26.45 -1.18
N SER A 264 -1.30 25.35 -1.51
CA SER A 264 -2.73 25.17 -1.20
C SER A 264 -2.97 24.83 0.27
#